data_AF-A0A673W0P1-F1
#
_entry.id   AF-A0A673W0P1-F1
#
_cell.length_a   1.000
_cell.length_b   1.000
_cell.length_c   1.000
_cell.angle_alpha   90.00
_cell.angle_beta   90.00
_cell.angle_gamma   90.00
#
_symmetry.space_group_name_H-M   'P 1'
#
loop_
_entity.id
_entity.type
_entity.pdbx_description
1 polymer ?
#
loop_
_entity_poly.entity_id
_entity_poly.type
_entity_poly.pdbx_seq_one_letter_code
_entity_poly.pdbx_strand_id
1 'polypeptide(L)'
;MASLLGKKVFEINGQGPPPTKDFFQLTVTKTEVIWRSWKISLRIEFKGAAPGENKMTHDDFLHDARMQQQVGVVFGQQILQYTQALCQGNFDYLERLPNDLLLQILAFLELEDVAQLAQTTKRFHKLCNSPEFWEQTVRGRCDELTPDMEALANAMGWRKIFFAFFNTKEHQQYAQGGS
;
A
#
# COMPACT_ATOMS: atom_id res chain seq x y z
N MET A 1 13.05 9.51 -5.09
CA MET A 1 11.78 8.84 -4.71
C MET A 1 10.54 9.72 -4.81
N ALA A 2 10.65 11.06 -4.72
CA ALA A 2 9.50 11.98 -4.81
C ALA A 2 8.66 11.88 -6.11
N SER A 3 9.22 11.33 -7.20
CA SER A 3 8.52 11.08 -8.47
C SER A 3 7.43 10.01 -8.38
N LEU A 4 7.51 9.09 -7.42
CA LEU A 4 6.53 8.01 -7.21
C LEU A 4 5.24 8.50 -6.54
N LEU A 5 5.30 9.66 -5.89
CA LEU A 5 4.14 10.23 -5.21
C LEU A 5 3.27 10.96 -6.25
N GLY A 6 1.97 10.68 -6.25
CA GLY A 6 0.99 11.46 -7.00
C GLY A 6 0.85 12.88 -6.44
N LYS A 7 0.05 13.73 -7.10
CA LYS A 7 -0.25 15.09 -6.61
C LYS A 7 -0.92 15.06 -5.23
N LYS A 8 -1.83 14.11 -5.03
CA LYS A 8 -2.43 13.76 -3.73
C LYS A 8 -1.81 12.45 -3.26
N VAL A 9 -1.34 12.44 -2.03
CA VAL A 9 -0.77 11.25 -1.39
C VAL A 9 -1.86 10.47 -0.67
N PHE A 10 -2.77 11.18 -0.01
CA PHE A 10 -3.90 10.60 0.70
C PHE A 10 -5.14 11.49 0.57
N GLU A 11 -6.32 10.89 0.49
CA GLU A 11 -7.60 11.60 0.46
C GLU A 11 -8.68 10.73 1.12
N ILE A 12 -9.46 11.34 2.02
CA ILE A 12 -10.59 10.69 2.69
C ILE A 12 -11.71 11.70 2.89
N ASN A 13 -12.96 11.22 2.78
CA ASN A 13 -14.15 12.02 2.98
C ASN A 13 -15.04 11.36 4.04
N GLY A 14 -15.76 12.16 4.81
CA GLY A 14 -16.52 11.65 5.95
C GLY A 14 -17.49 12.68 6.51
N GLN A 15 -18.45 12.19 7.29
CA GLN A 15 -19.40 13.04 8.01
C GLN A 15 -18.94 13.18 9.45
N GLY A 16 -18.95 14.40 9.97
CA GLY A 16 -18.66 14.65 11.37
C GLY A 16 -19.71 14.04 12.30
N PRO A 17 -19.37 13.85 13.58
CA PRO A 17 -20.31 13.30 14.55
C PRO A 17 -21.51 14.24 14.79
N PRO A 18 -22.61 13.71 15.36
CA PRO A 18 -23.69 14.55 15.87
C PRO A 18 -23.17 15.59 16.88
N PRO A 19 -23.77 16.79 16.96
CA PRO A 19 -25.02 17.19 16.30
C PRO A 19 -24.85 17.80 14.90
N THR A 20 -23.65 18.26 14.54
CA THR A 20 -23.46 19.09 13.34
C THR A 20 -23.68 18.28 12.06
N LYS A 21 -23.14 17.04 12.00
CA LYS A 21 -23.25 16.16 10.83
C LYS A 21 -22.81 16.83 9.52
N ASP A 22 -21.91 17.80 9.61
CA ASP A 22 -21.28 18.44 8.46
C ASP A 22 -20.42 17.44 7.70
N PHE A 23 -20.20 17.70 6.41
CA PHE A 23 -19.37 16.86 5.56
C PHE A 23 -17.97 17.43 5.48
N PHE A 24 -16.96 16.56 5.53
CA PHE A 24 -15.56 16.93 5.55
C PHE A 24 -14.76 16.12 4.55
N GLN A 25 -13.71 16.75 4.04
CA GLN A 25 -12.69 16.11 3.23
C GLN A 25 -11.32 16.49 3.80
N LEU A 26 -10.48 15.48 3.98
CA LEU A 26 -9.07 15.63 4.29
C LEU A 26 -8.27 15.18 3.06
N THR A 27 -7.35 16.01 2.59
CA THR A 27 -6.41 15.69 1.52
C THR A 27 -5.00 16.02 1.95
N VAL A 28 -4.08 15.06 1.86
CA VAL A 28 -2.66 15.26 2.09
C VAL A 28 -1.94 15.22 0.74
N THR A 29 -1.23 16.29 0.42
CA THR A 29 -0.35 16.38 -0.75
C THR A 29 1.10 16.16 -0.31
N LYS A 30 2.05 16.30 -1.25
CA LYS A 30 3.48 16.17 -0.93
C LYS A 30 3.99 17.26 0.03
N THR A 31 3.29 18.38 0.13
CA THR A 31 3.78 19.58 0.84
C THR A 31 2.76 20.16 1.81
N GLU A 32 1.47 19.85 1.62
CA GLU A 32 0.38 20.52 2.32
C GLU A 32 -0.68 19.53 2.79
N VAL A 33 -1.36 19.91 3.87
CA VAL A 33 -2.62 19.32 4.32
C VAL A 33 -3.75 20.28 3.97
N ILE A 34 -4.80 19.75 3.34
CA ILE A 34 -5.98 20.49 2.93
C ILE A 34 -7.19 19.91 3.65
N TRP A 35 -7.84 20.75 4.45
CA TRP A 35 -9.09 20.46 5.13
C TRP A 35 -10.22 21.21 4.45
N ARG A 36 -11.25 20.50 3.99
CA ARG A 36 -12.48 21.10 3.46
C ARG A 36 -13.68 20.70 4.28
N SER A 37 -14.60 21.64 4.46
CA SER A 37 -15.84 21.44 5.21
C SER A 37 -17.04 22.00 4.44
N TRP A 38 -18.10 21.22 4.36
CA TRP A 38 -19.40 21.61 3.82
C TRP A 38 -20.42 21.58 4.95
N LYS A 39 -21.02 22.73 5.20
CA LYS A 39 -22.06 22.86 6.23
C LYS A 39 -23.35 22.23 5.72
N ILE A 40 -23.87 21.23 6.43
CA ILE A 40 -25.11 20.56 6.08
C ILE A 40 -26.23 21.14 6.95
N SER A 41 -27.02 22.05 6.38
CA SER A 41 -28.11 22.72 7.09
C SER A 41 -29.36 22.84 6.23
N LEU A 42 -30.53 22.74 6.87
CA LEU A 42 -31.83 23.03 6.26
C LEU A 42 -32.11 24.53 6.15
N ARG A 43 -31.30 25.38 6.79
CA ARG A 43 -31.47 26.83 6.75
C ARG A 43 -31.08 27.35 5.36
N ILE A 44 -31.96 28.17 4.79
CA ILE A 44 -31.83 28.72 3.42
C ILE A 44 -30.51 29.50 3.25
N GLU A 45 -30.04 30.17 4.30
CA GLU A 45 -28.78 30.93 4.32
C GLU A 45 -27.54 30.09 3.99
N PHE A 46 -27.56 28.79 4.29
CA PHE A 46 -26.44 27.89 4.00
C PHE A 46 -26.67 27.06 2.74
N LYS A 47 -27.80 27.25 2.04
CA LYS A 47 -28.12 26.51 0.83
C LYS A 47 -27.27 27.01 -0.33
N GLY A 48 -26.36 26.15 -0.81
CA GLY A 48 -25.42 26.51 -1.88
C GLY A 48 -24.21 27.30 -1.41
N ALA A 49 -23.97 27.39 -0.09
CA ALA A 49 -22.75 27.99 0.44
C ALA A 49 -21.51 27.22 -0.06
N ALA A 50 -20.46 27.96 -0.42
CA ALA A 50 -19.20 27.37 -0.82
C ALA A 50 -18.56 26.61 0.35
N PRO A 51 -17.78 25.55 0.10
CA PRO A 51 -17.03 24.88 1.15
C PRO A 51 -16.03 25.83 1.81
N GLY A 52 -15.89 25.68 3.13
CA GLY A 52 -14.71 26.18 3.82
C GLY A 52 -13.50 25.36 3.41
N GLU A 53 -12.38 26.02 3.16
CA GLU A 53 -11.10 25.39 2.85
C GLU A 53 -10.02 25.98 3.75
N ASN A 54 -9.26 25.12 4.42
CA ASN A 54 -8.06 25.48 5.14
C ASN A 54 -6.89 24.68 4.56
N LYS A 55 -5.83 25.37 4.15
CA LYS A 55 -4.59 24.79 3.65
C LYS A 55 -3.47 25.16 4.60
N MET A 56 -2.65 24.20 4.93
CA MET A 56 -1.51 24.39 5.83
C MET A 56 -0.35 23.51 5.40
N THR A 57 0.87 23.91 5.74
CA THR A 57 2.04 23.07 5.51
C THR A 57 2.01 21.84 6.42
N HIS A 58 2.86 20.86 6.14
CA HIS A 58 3.03 19.71 7.03
C HIS A 58 3.48 20.14 8.43
N ASP A 59 4.39 21.11 8.54
CA ASP A 59 4.89 21.61 9.82
C ASP A 59 3.80 22.35 10.61
N ASP A 60 3.02 23.20 9.94
CA ASP A 60 1.89 23.89 10.55
C ASP A 60 0.85 22.89 11.09
N PHE A 61 0.53 21.84 10.32
CA PHE A 61 -0.39 20.80 10.76
C PHE A 61 0.11 20.07 12.00
N LEU A 62 1.41 19.75 12.06
CA LEU A 62 2.02 19.06 13.19
C LEU A 62 2.00 19.89 14.48
N HIS A 63 1.97 21.22 14.36
CA HIS A 63 1.87 22.13 15.51
C HIS A 63 0.42 22.59 15.81
N ASP A 64 -0.53 22.38 14.90
CA ASP A 64 -1.95 22.72 15.11
C ASP A 64 -2.72 21.59 15.80
N ALA A 65 -2.68 21.60 17.14
CA ALA A 65 -3.41 20.64 17.98
C ALA A 65 -4.93 20.66 17.73
N ARG A 66 -5.50 21.81 17.36
CA ARG A 66 -6.94 21.95 17.11
C ARG A 66 -7.32 21.24 15.82
N MET A 67 -6.54 21.43 14.75
CA MET A 67 -6.78 20.74 13.48
C MET A 67 -6.60 19.23 13.64
N GLN A 68 -5.56 18.79 14.34
CA GLN A 68 -5.34 17.36 14.62
C GLN A 68 -6.51 16.75 15.40
N GLN A 69 -7.01 17.44 16.41
CA GLN A 69 -8.20 17.00 17.15
C GLN A 69 -9.42 16.88 16.21
N GLN A 70 -9.63 17.82 15.29
CA GLN A 70 -10.74 17.73 14.33
C GLN A 70 -10.59 16.52 13.40
N VAL A 71 -9.39 16.25 12.87
CA VAL A 71 -9.13 15.05 12.07
C VAL A 71 -9.44 13.79 12.88
N GLY A 72 -8.97 13.70 14.12
CA GLY A 72 -9.21 12.55 15.00
C GLY A 72 -10.70 12.36 15.33
N VAL A 73 -11.45 13.43 15.54
CA VAL A 73 -12.89 13.38 15.84
C VAL A 73 -13.71 12.94 14.61
N VAL A 74 -13.35 13.42 13.41
CA VAL A 74 -14.13 13.14 12.18
C VAL A 74 -13.75 11.80 11.55
N PHE A 75 -12.46 11.48 11.51
CA PHE A 75 -11.93 10.33 10.77
C PHE A 75 -11.35 9.22 11.67
N GLY A 76 -11.26 9.47 12.98
CA GLY A 76 -10.73 8.51 13.94
C GLY A 76 -9.21 8.64 14.15
N GLN A 77 -8.75 8.07 15.25
CA GLN A 77 -7.36 8.18 15.70
C GLN A 77 -6.35 7.56 14.73
N GLN A 78 -6.71 6.47 14.06
CA GLN A 78 -5.83 5.81 13.08
C GLN A 78 -5.54 6.72 11.89
N ILE A 79 -6.54 7.45 11.39
CA ILE A 79 -6.36 8.38 10.27
C ILE A 79 -5.55 9.60 10.70
N LEU A 80 -5.73 10.07 11.93
CA LEU A 80 -4.89 11.13 12.49
C LEU A 80 -3.41 10.69 12.54
N GLN A 81 -3.13 9.53 13.12
CA GLN A 81 -1.77 8.98 13.21
C GLN A 81 -1.14 8.81 11.82
N TYR A 82 -1.91 8.27 10.86
CA TYR A 82 -1.46 8.13 9.49
C TYR A 82 -1.17 9.49 8.83
N THR A 83 -2.03 10.49 9.03
CA THR A 83 -1.83 11.86 8.53
C THR A 83 -0.59 12.50 9.13
N GLN A 84 -0.33 12.33 10.43
CA GLN A 84 0.89 12.80 11.10
C GLN A 84 2.14 12.13 10.52
N ALA A 85 2.11 10.81 10.31
CA ALA A 85 3.21 10.07 9.70
C ALA A 85 3.53 10.60 8.30
N LEU A 86 2.51 10.86 7.47
CA LEU A 86 2.68 11.47 6.16
C LEU A 86 3.32 12.88 6.25
N CYS A 87 2.90 13.69 7.22
CA CYS A 87 3.48 15.04 7.43
C CYS A 87 4.93 14.99 7.93
N GLN A 88 5.34 13.92 8.59
CA GLN A 88 6.72 13.67 9.01
C GLN A 88 7.59 13.08 7.87
N GLY A 89 7.02 12.86 6.69
CA GLY A 89 7.73 12.30 5.54
C GLY A 89 7.70 10.77 5.46
N ASN A 90 6.95 10.09 6.33
CA ASN A 90 6.78 8.64 6.31
C ASN A 90 5.72 8.25 5.28
N PHE A 91 6.14 8.15 4.02
CA PHE A 91 5.28 7.77 2.91
C PHE A 91 5.37 6.28 2.58
N ASP A 92 4.25 5.68 2.16
CA ASP A 92 4.19 4.29 1.69
C ASP A 92 4.77 4.15 0.28
N TYR A 93 6.09 4.36 0.14
CA TYR A 93 6.77 4.28 -1.16
C TYR A 93 6.68 2.89 -1.78
N LEU A 94 6.75 1.84 -0.96
CA LEU A 94 6.72 0.46 -1.40
C LEU A 94 5.40 0.14 -2.14
N GLU A 95 4.27 0.64 -1.61
CA GLU A 95 2.96 0.46 -2.24
C GLU A 95 2.79 1.23 -3.56
N ARG A 96 3.68 2.20 -3.84
CA ARG A 96 3.61 3.09 -5.01
C ARG A 96 4.64 2.75 -6.10
N LEU A 97 5.54 1.82 -5.83
CA LEU A 97 6.52 1.37 -6.82
C LEU A 97 5.83 0.63 -7.98
N PRO A 98 6.30 0.78 -9.23
CA PRO A 98 5.91 -0.07 -10.35
C PRO A 98 6.09 -1.56 -10.05
N ASN A 99 5.24 -2.39 -10.63
CA ASN A 99 5.27 -3.84 -10.38
C ASN A 99 6.62 -4.46 -10.76
N ASP A 100 7.25 -4.02 -11.85
CA ASP A 100 8.53 -4.58 -12.31
C ASP A 100 9.66 -4.39 -11.26
N LEU A 101 9.72 -3.21 -10.64
CA LEU A 101 10.68 -2.95 -9.56
C LEU A 101 10.35 -3.75 -8.30
N LEU A 102 9.07 -3.94 -8.01
CA LEU A 102 8.67 -4.78 -6.87
C LEU A 102 9.00 -6.24 -7.11
N LEU A 103 8.76 -6.78 -8.31
CA LEU A 103 9.14 -8.14 -8.66
C LEU A 103 10.65 -8.35 -8.50
N GLN A 104 11.45 -7.36 -8.92
CA GLN A 104 12.90 -7.37 -8.67
C GLN A 104 13.24 -7.39 -7.18
N ILE A 105 12.60 -6.54 -6.36
CA ILE A 105 12.80 -6.56 -4.90
C ILE A 105 12.40 -7.92 -4.30
N LEU A 106 11.24 -8.46 -4.70
CA LEU A 106 10.74 -9.74 -4.23
C LEU A 106 11.69 -10.90 -4.58
N ALA A 107 12.37 -10.84 -5.72
CA ALA A 107 13.33 -11.87 -6.14
C ALA A 107 14.54 -12.00 -5.20
N PHE A 108 14.84 -10.98 -4.39
CA PHE A 108 15.89 -11.03 -3.38
C PHE A 108 15.41 -11.50 -2.00
N LEU A 109 14.09 -11.70 -1.81
CA LEU A 109 13.52 -12.14 -0.55
C LEU A 109 13.42 -13.67 -0.48
N GLU A 110 13.52 -14.20 0.73
CA GLU A 110 13.21 -15.60 1.00
C GLU A 110 11.71 -15.86 0.83
N LEU A 111 11.34 -17.11 0.53
CA LEU A 111 9.92 -17.45 0.31
C LEU A 111 9.06 -17.25 1.55
N GLU A 112 9.64 -17.39 2.74
CA GLU A 112 8.96 -17.10 4.00
C GLU A 112 8.59 -15.62 4.11
N ASP A 113 9.54 -14.72 3.83
CA ASP A 113 9.32 -13.28 3.81
C ASP A 113 8.31 -12.88 2.74
N VAL A 114 8.38 -13.48 1.56
CA VAL A 114 7.39 -13.26 0.48
C VAL A 114 6.00 -13.68 0.95
N ALA A 115 5.88 -14.78 1.69
CA ALA A 115 4.60 -15.24 2.25
C ALA A 115 4.06 -14.29 3.33
N GLN A 116 4.93 -13.71 4.17
CA GLN A 116 4.52 -12.68 5.13
C GLN A 116 4.07 -11.41 4.40
N LEU A 117 4.84 -10.96 3.41
CA LEU A 117 4.51 -9.77 2.62
C LEU A 117 3.18 -9.94 1.88
N ALA A 118 2.88 -11.13 1.35
CA ALA A 118 1.63 -11.45 0.68
C ALA A 118 0.38 -11.34 1.58
N GLN A 119 0.56 -11.29 2.91
CA GLN A 119 -0.52 -11.14 3.88
C GLN A 119 -0.77 -9.69 4.29
N THR A 120 0.09 -8.75 3.90
CA THR A 120 -0.01 -7.34 4.30
C THR A 120 -1.13 -6.60 3.55
N THR A 121 -1.18 -6.74 2.22
CA THR A 121 -2.13 -5.99 1.38
C THR A 121 -2.64 -6.83 0.23
N LYS A 122 -3.81 -6.46 -0.31
CA LYS A 122 -4.38 -7.11 -1.51
C LYS A 122 -3.45 -7.00 -2.73
N ARG A 123 -2.65 -5.94 -2.81
CA ARG A 123 -1.71 -5.72 -3.92
C ARG A 123 -0.53 -6.68 -3.83
N PHE A 124 0.12 -6.76 -2.68
CA PHE A 124 1.20 -7.74 -2.47
C PHE A 124 0.69 -9.16 -2.55
N HIS A 125 -0.51 -9.44 -2.04
CA HIS A 125 -1.14 -10.73 -2.22
C HIS A 125 -1.23 -11.14 -3.69
N LYS A 126 -1.70 -10.25 -4.57
CA LYS A 126 -1.77 -10.53 -6.01
C LYS A 126 -0.39 -10.68 -6.63
N LEU A 127 0.55 -9.80 -6.27
CA LEU A 127 1.90 -9.78 -6.85
C LEU A 127 2.71 -11.03 -6.47
N CYS A 128 2.75 -11.41 -5.19
CA CYS A 128 3.47 -12.60 -4.72
C CYS A 128 2.84 -13.92 -5.23
N ASN A 129 1.59 -13.89 -5.69
CA ASN A 129 0.91 -15.04 -6.28
C ASN A 129 0.84 -14.97 -7.81
N SER A 130 1.50 -14.00 -8.44
CA SER A 130 1.45 -13.80 -9.90
C SER A 130 2.37 -14.79 -10.63
N PRO A 131 2.01 -15.22 -11.86
CA PRO A 131 2.86 -16.13 -12.63
C PRO A 131 4.24 -15.54 -12.90
N GLU A 132 4.34 -14.22 -13.09
CA GLU A 132 5.61 -13.52 -13.37
C GLU A 132 6.61 -13.64 -12.21
N PHE A 133 6.14 -13.51 -10.97
CA PHE A 133 6.98 -13.70 -9.79
C PHE A 133 7.54 -15.13 -9.71
N TRP A 134 6.67 -16.12 -9.92
CA TRP A 134 7.05 -17.53 -9.83
C TRP A 134 7.94 -17.96 -11.02
N GLU A 135 7.70 -17.42 -12.21
CA GLU A 135 8.57 -17.59 -13.38
C GLU A 135 9.98 -17.06 -13.10
N GLN A 136 10.10 -15.84 -12.58
CA GLN A 136 11.38 -15.25 -12.21
C GLN A 136 12.09 -16.06 -11.11
N THR A 137 11.33 -16.54 -10.12
CA THR A 137 11.88 -17.37 -9.02
C THR A 137 12.42 -18.71 -9.54
N VAL A 138 11.69 -19.37 -10.45
CA VAL A 138 12.12 -20.64 -11.05
C VAL A 138 13.35 -20.42 -11.92
N ARG A 139 13.34 -19.41 -12.81
CA ARG A 139 14.49 -19.10 -13.66
C ARG A 139 15.73 -18.67 -12.87
N GLY A 140 15.56 -17.96 -11.75
CA GLY A 140 16.67 -17.56 -10.88
C GLY A 140 17.32 -18.72 -10.12
N ARG A 141 16.63 -19.86 -9.97
CA ARG A 141 17.12 -21.06 -9.27
C ARG A 141 17.46 -22.22 -10.19
N CYS A 142 17.21 -22.10 -11.49
CA CYS A 142 17.39 -23.16 -12.48
C CYS A 142 18.29 -22.66 -13.60
N ASP A 143 19.54 -23.14 -13.63
CA ASP A 143 20.52 -22.74 -14.64
C ASP A 143 20.15 -23.23 -16.07
N GLU A 144 19.41 -24.34 -16.18
CA GLU A 144 18.93 -24.90 -17.45
C GLU A 144 17.42 -25.20 -17.40
N LEU A 145 16.61 -24.25 -17.88
CA LEU A 145 15.18 -24.47 -18.07
C LEU A 145 14.94 -25.19 -19.40
N THR A 146 14.46 -26.44 -19.37
CA THR A 146 14.14 -27.17 -20.61
C THR A 146 12.83 -26.65 -21.23
N PRO A 147 12.69 -26.68 -22.57
CA PRO A 147 11.46 -26.26 -23.25
C PRO A 147 10.20 -26.99 -22.77
N ASP A 148 10.34 -28.27 -22.41
CA ASP A 148 9.24 -29.07 -21.88
C ASP A 148 8.80 -28.60 -20.49
N MET A 149 9.75 -28.22 -19.61
CA MET A 149 9.45 -27.64 -18.30
C MET A 149 8.77 -26.28 -18.43
N GLU A 150 9.19 -25.46 -19.38
CA GLU A 150 8.55 -24.17 -19.67
C GLU A 150 7.13 -24.35 -20.22
N ALA A 151 6.93 -25.26 -21.18
CA ALA A 151 5.61 -25.61 -21.70
C ALA A 151 4.68 -26.11 -20.58
N LEU A 152 5.20 -26.97 -19.70
CA LEU A 152 4.45 -27.48 -18.56
C LEU A 152 4.13 -26.38 -17.54
N ALA A 153 5.06 -25.46 -17.28
CA ALA A 153 4.86 -24.32 -16.39
C ALA A 153 3.81 -23.35 -16.91
N ASN A 154 3.81 -23.08 -18.20
CA ASN A 154 2.80 -22.25 -18.85
C ASN A 154 1.41 -22.92 -18.84
N ALA A 155 1.33 -24.25 -18.93
CA ALA A 155 0.07 -24.99 -18.90
C ALA A 155 -0.50 -25.18 -17.47
N MET A 156 0.35 -25.49 -16.49
CA MET A 156 -0.05 -25.89 -15.13
C MET A 156 0.07 -24.77 -14.10
N GLY A 157 0.88 -23.75 -14.39
CA GLY A 157 1.22 -22.62 -13.54
C GLY A 157 2.60 -22.75 -12.91
N TRP A 158 3.42 -21.71 -13.06
CA TRP A 158 4.80 -21.60 -12.55
C TRP A 158 4.94 -21.92 -11.06
N ARG A 159 4.00 -21.47 -10.22
CA ARG A 159 3.99 -21.78 -8.78
C ARG A 159 3.93 -23.28 -8.51
N LYS A 160 3.10 -24.03 -9.24
CA LYS A 160 2.95 -25.48 -9.01
C LYS A 160 4.23 -26.22 -9.41
N ILE A 161 4.87 -25.79 -10.50
CA ILE A 161 6.16 -26.34 -10.95
C ILE A 161 7.24 -26.09 -9.89
N PHE A 162 7.28 -24.89 -9.31
CA PHE A 162 8.21 -24.58 -8.23
C PHE A 162 8.10 -25.59 -7.06
N PHE A 163 6.89 -25.81 -6.53
CA PHE A 163 6.70 -26.72 -5.40
C PHE A 163 6.90 -28.19 -5.77
N ALA A 164 6.58 -28.60 -7.00
CA ALA A 164 6.73 -29.98 -7.44
C ALA A 164 8.20 -30.39 -7.66
N PHE A 165 9.02 -29.49 -8.22
CA PHE A 165 10.36 -29.84 -8.70
C PHE A 165 11.52 -29.22 -7.92
N PHE A 166 11.31 -28.08 -7.26
CA PHE A 166 12.40 -27.29 -6.67
C PHE A 166 12.34 -27.26 -5.14
N ASN A 167 11.17 -27.10 -4.54
CA ASN A 167 11.04 -27.14 -3.07
C ASN A 167 11.45 -28.52 -2.50
N THR A 168 11.13 -29.60 -3.23
CA THR A 168 11.50 -30.98 -2.87
C THR A 168 13.01 -31.23 -2.84
N LYS A 169 13.81 -30.45 -3.60
CA LYS A 169 15.28 -30.59 -3.64
C LYS A 169 15.98 -29.93 -2.46
N GLU A 170 15.46 -28.82 -1.93
CA GLU A 170 16.03 -28.20 -0.72
C GLU A 170 15.92 -29.16 0.48
N HIS A 171 14.78 -29.83 0.65
CA HIS A 171 14.61 -30.84 1.70
C HIS A 171 15.53 -32.07 1.54
N GLN A 172 15.93 -32.42 0.31
CA GLN A 172 16.88 -33.52 0.08
C GLN A 172 18.34 -33.14 0.37
N GLN A 173 18.72 -31.86 0.18
CA GLN A 173 20.06 -31.38 0.53
C GLN A 173 20.28 -31.29 2.05
N TYR A 174 19.26 -30.91 2.83
CA TYR A 174 19.35 -30.93 4.31
C TYR A 174 19.36 -32.35 4.89
N ALA A 175 18.79 -33.35 4.20
CA ALA A 175 18.79 -34.74 4.65
C ALA A 175 20.14 -35.48 4.43
N GLN A 176 21.03 -34.96 3.57
CA GLN A 176 22.34 -35.57 3.32
C GLN A 176 23.51 -34.86 4.04
N GLY A 177 23.26 -33.74 4.73
CA GLY A 177 24.28 -32.97 5.46
C GLY A 177 24.41 -33.27 6.96
N GLY A 178 23.58 -34.16 7.51
CA GLY A 178 23.64 -34.59 8.91
C GLY A 178 24.30 -35.96 9.04
N SER A 179 25.64 -36.00 9.03
CA SER A 179 26.43 -37.11 9.57
C SER A 179 26.77 -36.86 11.03
#